data_AF-A0A2P8FDT7-F1
#
_entry.id   AF-A0A2P8FDT7-F1
#
_cell.length_a   1.000
_cell.length_b   1.000
_cell.length_c   1.000
_cell.angle_alpha   90.00
_cell.angle_beta   90.00
_cell.angle_gamma   90.00
#
_symmetry.space_group_name_H-M   'P 1'
#
loop_
_entity.id
_entity.type
_entity.pdbx_description
1 polymer ?
#
loop_
_entity_poly.entity_id
_entity_poly.type
_entity_poly.pdbx_seq_one_letter_code
_entity_poly.pdbx_strand_id
1 'polypeptide(L)'
;MDKEIVNLTNKLEKKGPPANPETFETIVDALDCNFLPDYLDFMLAHNGAEGEMEESWLKLWPVEEIEEANKGYHGSPDNLPDVLLIGTNGGGEGFGIRKATGVFIQVSLIDMDEENLSEIGRTFKEFLIALNTDFFTRIQGYLSVTGMLRKLDHYLTAQGSIAAANLQAGIPRHEVEQKIASFNITLPPEVYELFEWRNGLKESSDETIGNSLLFPWGIQEPFDRCFSVYKSSSDQKYFPKQYFPIFTSGGGDYILINCDKSDESYGYLYWHSLALYGTERDVRYTSLATLLQCVLECFEAGAYSFVDGALEINHDLADAVLAKYEIPDEGDDDDF
;
A
#
# COMPACT_ATOMS: atom_id res chain seq x y z
N MET A 1 -16.06 13.82 16.70
CA MET A 1 -15.57 12.67 15.91
C MET A 1 -15.31 13.02 14.44
N ASP A 2 -14.08 12.76 13.98
CA ASP A 2 -13.59 12.98 12.60
C ASP A 2 -14.34 12.09 11.57
N LYS A 3 -14.59 12.62 10.36
CA LYS A 3 -15.23 11.88 9.26
C LYS A 3 -14.39 10.70 8.78
N GLU A 4 -13.08 10.82 8.81
CA GLU A 4 -12.17 9.74 8.40
C GLU A 4 -12.24 8.58 9.40
N ILE A 5 -12.30 8.86 10.70
CA ILE A 5 -12.50 7.83 11.75
C ILE A 5 -13.82 7.10 11.53
N VAL A 6 -14.90 7.82 11.20
CA VAL A 6 -16.20 7.20 10.87
C VAL A 6 -16.06 6.26 9.67
N ASN A 7 -15.32 6.65 8.64
CA ASN A 7 -15.12 5.82 7.45
C ASN A 7 -14.25 4.60 7.74
N LEU A 8 -13.14 4.76 8.46
CA LEU A 8 -12.21 3.69 8.83
C LEU A 8 -12.82 2.64 9.76
N THR A 9 -13.93 2.97 10.43
CA THR A 9 -14.62 2.10 11.40
C THR A 9 -16.03 1.71 10.93
N ASN A 10 -16.36 1.94 9.66
CA ASN A 10 -17.71 1.73 9.13
C ASN A 10 -18.16 0.25 9.14
N LYS A 11 -17.22 -0.69 9.05
CA LYS A 11 -17.44 -2.15 9.08
C LYS A 11 -17.51 -2.74 10.49
N LEU A 12 -17.09 -1.99 11.52
CA LEU A 12 -17.06 -2.49 12.88
C LEU A 12 -18.46 -2.54 13.49
N GLU A 13 -18.78 -3.64 14.14
CA GLU A 13 -19.94 -3.74 15.02
C GLU A 13 -19.63 -2.95 16.30
N LYS A 14 -20.35 -1.85 16.50
CA LYS A 14 -20.23 -0.99 17.68
C LYS A 14 -21.05 -1.64 18.80
N LYS A 15 -20.36 -2.21 19.79
CA LYS A 15 -20.95 -3.18 20.73
C LYS A 15 -21.63 -2.54 21.94
N GLY A 16 -21.40 -1.27 22.23
CA GLY A 16 -22.01 -0.57 23.36
C GLY A 16 -23.11 0.45 22.96
N PRO A 17 -24.13 0.69 23.80
CA PRO A 17 -24.75 2.01 23.83
C PRO A 17 -23.67 3.06 24.15
N PRO A 18 -23.86 4.36 23.79
CA PRO A 18 -22.94 5.41 24.18
C PRO A 18 -22.63 5.31 25.67
N ALA A 19 -21.35 5.41 26.03
CA ALA A 19 -20.97 5.33 27.44
C ALA A 19 -21.70 6.43 28.22
N ASN A 20 -22.17 6.14 29.43
CA ASN A 20 -22.68 7.20 30.30
C ASN A 20 -21.50 8.15 30.60
N PRO A 21 -21.60 9.45 30.26
CA PRO A 21 -20.46 10.38 30.36
C PRO A 21 -19.86 10.45 31.76
N GLU A 22 -20.68 10.48 32.81
CA GLU A 22 -20.19 10.60 34.20
C GLU A 22 -19.38 9.36 34.62
N THR A 23 -19.89 8.16 34.27
CA THR A 23 -19.18 6.92 34.56
C THR A 23 -17.97 6.74 33.67
N PHE A 24 -18.03 7.20 32.42
CA PHE A 24 -16.93 7.11 31.46
C PHE A 24 -15.73 7.93 31.95
N GLU A 25 -15.95 9.21 32.28
CA GLU A 25 -14.88 10.08 32.80
C GLU A 25 -14.27 9.51 34.07
N THR A 26 -15.09 9.01 35.00
CA THR A 26 -14.61 8.40 36.25
C THR A 26 -13.71 7.19 36.01
N ILE A 27 -14.04 6.32 35.04
CA ILE A 27 -13.23 5.13 34.74
C ILE A 27 -11.96 5.55 34.00
N VAL A 28 -12.05 6.44 33.02
CA VAL A 28 -10.89 6.93 32.25
C VAL A 28 -9.86 7.58 33.16
N ASP A 29 -10.29 8.43 34.11
CA ASP A 29 -9.43 9.07 35.09
C ASP A 29 -8.72 8.07 36.01
N ALA A 30 -9.32 6.89 36.23
CA ALA A 30 -8.75 5.84 37.07
C ALA A 30 -7.70 4.96 36.33
N LEU A 31 -7.66 4.97 35.00
CA LEU A 31 -6.81 4.08 34.19
C LEU A 31 -5.33 4.54 34.06
N ASP A 32 -4.95 5.66 34.69
CA ASP A 32 -3.59 6.23 34.71
C ASP A 32 -2.89 6.19 33.33
N CYS A 33 -3.55 6.75 32.32
CA CYS A 33 -3.10 6.73 30.94
C CYS A 33 -3.42 8.05 30.24
N ASN A 34 -2.47 8.55 29.45
CA ASN A 34 -2.62 9.75 28.64
C ASN A 34 -3.42 9.44 27.36
N PHE A 35 -4.73 9.26 27.49
CA PHE A 35 -5.59 9.02 26.34
C PHE A 35 -5.68 10.25 25.43
N LEU A 36 -5.54 10.01 24.13
CA LEU A 36 -5.71 11.07 23.14
C LEU A 36 -7.20 11.39 22.93
N PRO A 37 -7.56 12.68 22.69
CA PRO A 37 -8.95 13.10 22.62
C PRO A 37 -9.78 12.38 21.55
N ASP A 38 -9.18 12.03 20.41
CA ASP A 38 -9.86 11.37 19.30
C ASP A 38 -10.26 9.92 19.60
N TYR A 39 -9.50 9.22 20.45
CA TYR A 39 -9.88 7.92 21.00
C TYR A 39 -11.03 8.05 22.01
N LEU A 40 -10.96 9.01 22.93
CA LEU A 40 -12.00 9.23 23.92
C LEU A 40 -13.34 9.60 23.26
N ASP A 41 -13.31 10.46 22.24
CA ASP A 41 -14.47 10.80 21.40
C ASP A 41 -15.15 9.55 20.84
N PHE A 42 -14.36 8.61 20.31
CA PHE A 42 -14.85 7.36 19.74
C PHE A 42 -15.44 6.43 20.82
N MET A 43 -14.72 6.26 21.92
CA MET A 43 -15.16 5.40 23.03
C MET A 43 -16.39 5.94 23.74
N LEU A 44 -16.54 7.26 23.87
CA LEU A 44 -17.75 7.87 24.40
C LEU A 44 -18.96 7.61 23.49
N ALA A 45 -18.75 7.65 22.17
CA ALA A 45 -19.82 7.44 21.18
C ALA A 45 -20.23 5.98 21.02
N HIS A 46 -19.32 5.02 21.21
CA HIS A 46 -19.52 3.61 20.82
C HIS A 46 -19.21 2.58 21.92
N ASN A 47 -18.44 2.97 22.93
CA ASN A 47 -17.97 2.15 24.07
C ASN A 47 -17.53 0.72 23.67
N GLY A 48 -16.48 0.64 22.86
CA GLY A 48 -15.99 -0.60 22.28
C GLY A 48 -16.54 -0.86 20.88
N ALA A 49 -15.79 -1.65 20.12
CA ALA A 49 -16.10 -1.98 18.74
C ALA A 49 -15.40 -3.29 18.38
N GLU A 50 -16.02 -4.10 17.53
CA GLU A 50 -15.42 -5.34 17.06
C GLU A 50 -15.78 -5.64 15.62
N GLY A 51 -14.83 -6.11 14.83
CA GLY A 51 -15.09 -6.54 13.46
C GLY A 51 -13.87 -6.55 12.57
N GLU A 52 -14.15 -6.82 11.30
CA GLU A 52 -13.19 -6.83 10.22
C GLU A 52 -12.84 -5.39 9.78
N MET A 53 -11.54 -5.15 9.66
CA MET A 53 -10.92 -4.00 9.02
C MET A 53 -10.45 -4.44 7.62
N GLU A 54 -9.96 -3.53 6.76
CA GLU A 54 -9.53 -3.92 5.41
C GLU A 54 -8.47 -5.03 5.39
N GLU A 55 -7.49 -4.98 6.31
CA GLU A 55 -6.35 -5.91 6.34
C GLU A 55 -6.17 -6.59 7.71
N SER A 56 -7.07 -6.33 8.67
CA SER A 56 -6.95 -6.85 10.03
C SER A 56 -8.29 -7.12 10.69
N TRP A 57 -8.27 -7.71 11.88
CA TRP A 57 -9.42 -7.73 12.79
C TRP A 57 -9.14 -6.82 13.97
N LEU A 58 -10.14 -6.08 14.44
CA LEU A 58 -10.02 -5.23 15.62
C LEU A 58 -11.14 -5.55 16.59
N LYS A 59 -10.78 -5.75 17.85
CA LYS A 59 -11.68 -5.74 19.01
C LYS A 59 -11.17 -4.74 20.03
N LEU A 60 -11.85 -3.60 20.14
CA LEU A 60 -11.68 -2.63 21.22
C LEU A 60 -12.59 -3.01 22.39
N TRP A 61 -12.02 -3.11 23.59
CA TRP A 61 -12.77 -3.42 24.79
C TRP A 61 -13.57 -2.22 25.28
N PRO A 62 -14.79 -2.41 25.80
CA PRO A 62 -15.50 -1.38 26.56
C PRO A 62 -14.63 -0.84 27.70
N VAL A 63 -14.78 0.43 28.06
CA VAL A 63 -13.88 1.09 29.02
C VAL A 63 -13.90 0.41 30.39
N GLU A 64 -15.05 -0.12 30.81
CA GLU A 64 -15.27 -0.87 32.04
C GLU A 64 -14.57 -2.24 32.08
N GLU A 65 -14.20 -2.80 30.92
CA GLU A 65 -13.52 -4.10 30.82
C GLU A 65 -12.00 -3.96 30.78
N ILE A 66 -11.48 -2.77 30.46
CA ILE A 66 -10.03 -2.54 30.24
C ILE A 66 -9.21 -2.93 31.46
N GLU A 67 -9.59 -2.49 32.67
CA GLU A 67 -8.81 -2.76 33.87
C GLU A 67 -8.69 -4.26 34.15
N GLU A 68 -9.80 -5.00 34.06
CA GLU A 68 -9.84 -6.44 34.31
C GLU A 68 -9.11 -7.22 33.20
N ALA A 69 -9.27 -6.80 31.95
CA ALA A 69 -8.54 -7.41 30.83
C ALA A 69 -7.02 -7.28 31.02
N ASN A 70 -6.53 -6.10 31.44
CA ASN A 70 -5.11 -5.91 31.71
C ASN A 70 -4.61 -6.76 32.89
N LYS A 71 -5.40 -6.95 33.95
CA LYS A 71 -5.05 -7.90 35.03
C LYS A 71 -4.91 -9.34 34.53
N GLY A 72 -5.73 -9.74 33.55
CA GLY A 72 -5.69 -11.08 32.97
C GLY A 72 -4.51 -11.31 32.02
N TYR A 73 -4.15 -10.32 31.20
CA TYR A 73 -3.06 -10.42 30.23
C TYR A 73 -1.69 -10.16 30.85
N HIS A 74 -1.58 -9.20 31.77
CA HIS A 74 -0.37 -8.96 32.54
C HIS A 74 -0.30 -10.00 33.68
N GLY A 75 -0.08 -11.28 33.32
CA GLY A 75 0.02 -12.39 34.28
C GLY A 75 1.14 -12.23 35.32
N SER A 76 2.03 -11.25 35.13
CA SER A 76 3.02 -10.75 36.09
C SER A 76 3.01 -9.21 36.09
N PRO A 77 3.15 -8.55 37.25
CA PRO A 77 3.24 -7.08 37.34
C PRO A 77 4.41 -6.44 36.57
N ASP A 78 5.35 -7.25 36.08
CA ASP A 78 6.57 -6.78 35.40
C ASP A 78 6.49 -6.78 33.86
N ASN A 79 5.41 -7.31 33.26
CA ASN A 79 5.25 -7.26 31.80
C ASN A 79 4.71 -5.88 31.40
N LEU A 80 5.55 -5.07 30.73
CA LEU A 80 5.17 -3.80 30.11
C LEU A 80 4.38 -2.83 31.02
N PRO A 81 4.96 -2.38 32.16
CA PRO A 81 4.25 -1.54 33.14
C PRO A 81 3.74 -0.20 32.56
N ASP A 82 4.40 0.28 31.50
CA ASP A 82 4.11 1.54 30.82
C ASP A 82 3.08 1.41 29.70
N VAL A 83 2.50 0.22 29.51
CA VAL A 83 1.49 -0.05 28.47
C VAL A 83 0.14 -0.36 29.13
N LEU A 84 -0.92 0.21 28.56
CA LEU A 84 -2.31 -0.15 28.85
C LEU A 84 -2.92 -0.78 27.59
N LEU A 85 -3.24 -2.08 27.63
CA LEU A 85 -3.95 -2.74 26.54
C LEU A 85 -5.39 -2.25 26.46
N ILE A 86 -5.86 -1.99 25.25
CA ILE A 86 -7.20 -1.48 24.95
C ILE A 86 -8.00 -2.43 24.03
N GLY A 87 -7.36 -3.47 23.51
CA GLY A 87 -7.98 -4.36 22.55
C GLY A 87 -7.04 -5.43 22.00
N THR A 88 -7.54 -6.18 21.03
CA THR A 88 -6.84 -7.30 20.38
C THR A 88 -7.35 -7.53 18.96
N ASN A 89 -6.60 -8.25 18.14
CA ASN A 89 -7.10 -8.80 16.88
C ASN A 89 -7.82 -10.15 17.04
N GLY A 90 -7.90 -10.71 18.25
CA GLY A 90 -8.47 -12.04 18.50
C GLY A 90 -7.61 -13.22 18.05
N GLY A 91 -6.46 -12.96 17.42
CA GLY A 91 -5.52 -13.94 16.86
C GLY A 91 -4.16 -13.95 17.55
N GLY A 92 -4.05 -13.39 18.77
CA GLY A 92 -2.81 -13.39 19.55
C GLY A 92 -2.04 -12.05 19.57
N GLU A 93 -2.52 -11.03 18.87
CA GLU A 93 -1.95 -9.67 18.95
C GLU A 93 -2.82 -8.79 19.86
N GLY A 94 -2.15 -7.97 20.67
CA GLY A 94 -2.71 -6.97 21.55
C GLY A 94 -2.47 -5.57 21.01
N PHE A 95 -3.45 -4.69 21.23
CA PHE A 95 -3.33 -3.27 20.95
C PHE A 95 -3.37 -2.50 22.26
N GLY A 96 -2.47 -1.54 22.42
CA GLY A 96 -2.32 -0.80 23.66
C GLY A 96 -1.92 0.64 23.45
N ILE A 97 -1.80 1.36 24.57
CA ILE A 97 -1.38 2.75 24.62
C ILE A 97 -0.21 2.85 25.61
N ARG A 98 0.86 3.54 25.23
CA ARG A 98 1.91 3.94 26.18
C ARG A 98 1.34 5.00 27.12
N LYS A 99 1.23 4.66 28.41
CA LYS A 99 0.55 5.47 29.44
C LYS A 99 1.07 6.90 29.50
N ALA A 100 2.38 7.10 29.41
CA ALA A 100 3.00 8.43 29.50
C ALA A 100 2.75 9.32 28.27
N THR A 101 2.68 8.74 27.07
CA THR A 101 2.71 9.50 25.81
C THR A 101 1.40 9.49 25.04
N GLY A 102 0.54 8.50 25.28
CA GLY A 102 -0.68 8.29 24.48
C GLY A 102 -0.44 7.61 23.12
N VAL A 103 0.80 7.18 22.83
CA VAL A 103 1.15 6.50 21.57
C VAL A 103 0.53 5.11 21.55
N PHE A 104 -0.14 4.79 20.44
CA PHE A 104 -0.72 3.47 20.18
C PHE A 104 0.36 2.47 19.79
N ILE A 105 0.30 1.28 20.37
CA ILE A 105 1.24 0.19 20.13
C ILE A 105 0.52 -1.09 19.71
N GLN A 106 1.28 -1.99 19.09
CA GLN A 106 0.93 -3.39 18.90
C GLN A 106 1.98 -4.27 19.58
N VAL A 107 1.53 -5.37 20.18
CA VAL A 107 2.38 -6.35 20.85
C VAL A 107 1.83 -7.77 20.68
N SER A 108 2.71 -8.77 20.60
CA SER A 108 2.27 -10.16 20.72
C SER A 108 1.82 -10.45 22.15
N LEU A 109 0.63 -11.01 22.32
CA LEU A 109 0.10 -11.41 23.64
C LEU A 109 0.77 -12.68 24.19
N ILE A 110 1.50 -13.41 23.36
CA ILE A 110 2.24 -14.62 23.77
C ILE A 110 3.57 -14.20 24.40
N ASP A 111 4.29 -13.29 23.75
CA ASP A 111 5.61 -12.82 24.14
C ASP A 111 5.59 -11.30 24.34
N MET A 112 4.94 -10.86 25.43
CA MET A 112 4.81 -9.43 25.77
C MET A 112 6.09 -8.90 26.42
N ASP A 113 6.97 -8.32 25.61
CA ASP A 113 8.16 -7.60 26.05
C ASP A 113 8.37 -6.27 25.30
N GLU A 114 9.28 -5.44 25.82
CA GLU A 114 9.53 -4.09 25.29
C GLU A 114 10.19 -4.11 23.90
N GLU A 115 10.94 -5.16 23.58
CA GLU A 115 11.66 -5.28 22.30
C GLU A 115 10.71 -5.67 21.15
N ASN A 116 9.60 -6.33 21.47
CA ASN A 116 8.58 -6.76 20.52
C ASN A 116 7.42 -5.77 20.37
N LEU A 117 7.51 -4.58 20.97
CA LEU A 117 6.55 -3.50 20.78
C LEU A 117 6.77 -2.79 19.45
N SER A 118 5.69 -2.62 18.69
CA SER A 118 5.65 -1.71 17.55
C SER A 118 4.84 -0.47 17.90
N GLU A 119 5.32 0.73 17.57
CA GLU A 119 4.52 1.96 17.57
C GLU A 119 3.72 2.05 16.28
N ILE A 120 2.41 2.31 16.38
CA ILE A 120 1.49 2.09 15.25
C ILE A 120 0.52 3.26 15.05
N GLY A 121 0.63 4.29 15.89
CA GLY A 121 -0.05 5.57 15.69
C GLY A 121 0.20 6.54 16.84
N ARG A 122 0.35 7.82 16.53
CA ARG A 122 0.40 8.91 17.52
C ARG A 122 -0.93 9.65 17.65
N THR A 123 -1.94 9.19 16.92
CA THR A 123 -3.35 9.57 17.02
C THR A 123 -4.19 8.32 16.87
N PHE A 124 -5.43 8.34 17.33
CA PHE A 124 -6.34 7.21 17.11
C PHE A 124 -6.61 7.00 15.62
N LYS A 125 -6.65 8.08 14.84
CA LYS A 125 -6.76 7.99 13.39
C LYS A 125 -5.58 7.26 12.76
N GLU A 126 -4.35 7.61 13.12
CA GLU A 126 -3.15 6.92 12.61
C GLU A 126 -3.16 5.44 12.97
N PHE A 127 -3.55 5.10 14.21
CA PHE A 127 -3.76 3.72 14.63
C PHE A 127 -4.75 2.98 13.72
N LEU A 128 -5.92 3.57 13.45
CA LEU A 128 -6.93 2.96 12.57
C LEU A 128 -6.45 2.84 11.12
N ILE A 129 -5.69 3.81 10.61
CA ILE A 129 -5.05 3.73 9.28
C ILE A 129 -4.06 2.55 9.26
N ALA A 130 -3.23 2.41 10.30
CA ALA A 130 -2.25 1.35 10.40
C ALA A 130 -2.89 -0.05 10.45
N LEU A 131 -4.11 -0.18 10.99
CA LEU A 131 -4.86 -1.45 10.98
C LEU A 131 -5.59 -1.73 9.65
N ASN A 132 -5.85 -0.70 8.84
CA ASN A 132 -6.41 -0.85 7.49
C ASN A 132 -5.32 -0.96 6.41
N THR A 133 -4.05 -1.15 6.79
CA THR A 133 -2.90 -1.22 5.88
C THR A 133 -2.03 -2.43 6.21
N ASP A 134 -1.48 -3.11 5.20
CA ASP A 134 -0.65 -4.32 5.38
C ASP A 134 0.55 -4.08 6.33
N PHE A 135 0.82 -5.05 7.22
CA PHE A 135 1.90 -5.04 8.20
C PHE A 135 3.30 -4.77 7.61
N PHE A 136 3.60 -5.28 6.40
CA PHE A 136 4.89 -5.03 5.74
C PHE A 136 5.11 -3.55 5.37
N THR A 137 4.01 -2.80 5.25
CA THR A 137 3.99 -1.36 4.95
C THR A 137 4.45 -0.50 6.12
N ARG A 138 4.21 -0.97 7.34
CA ARG A 138 4.39 -0.22 8.58
C ARG A 138 5.85 -0.05 9.00
N ILE A 139 6.77 -0.89 8.55
CA ILE A 139 8.18 -0.91 9.01
C ILE A 139 9.13 -0.18 8.03
N GLN A 140 8.68 0.19 6.83
CA GLN A 140 9.55 0.72 5.76
C GLN A 140 9.18 2.13 5.26
N GLY A 141 8.11 2.78 5.77
CA GLY A 141 7.59 4.00 5.13
C GLY A 141 7.09 3.73 3.70
N TYR A 142 6.76 2.47 3.43
CA TYR A 142 6.24 1.96 2.17
C TYR A 142 4.77 2.38 2.04
N LEU A 143 4.28 2.57 0.82
CA LEU A 143 2.85 2.76 0.55
C LEU A 143 2.38 1.56 -0.26
N SER A 144 1.61 0.66 0.36
CA SER A 144 1.07 -0.50 -0.35
C SER A 144 0.22 -0.06 -1.53
N VAL A 145 0.40 -0.73 -2.66
CA VAL A 145 -0.33 -0.48 -3.91
C VAL A 145 -1.48 -1.45 -4.12
N THR A 146 -1.65 -2.47 -3.27
CA THR A 146 -2.76 -3.45 -3.35
C THR A 146 -4.12 -2.78 -3.53
N GLY A 147 -4.43 -1.74 -2.74
CA GLY A 147 -5.68 -0.99 -2.86
C GLY A 147 -5.80 -0.21 -4.19
N MET A 148 -4.70 0.32 -4.70
CA MET A 148 -4.64 1.01 -5.99
C MET A 148 -4.84 0.03 -7.16
N LEU A 149 -4.19 -1.14 -7.10
CA LEU A 149 -4.34 -2.21 -8.09
C LEU A 149 -5.77 -2.74 -8.14
N ARG A 150 -6.44 -2.86 -6.99
CA ARG A 150 -7.87 -3.23 -6.91
C ARG A 150 -8.77 -2.18 -7.58
N LYS A 151 -8.48 -0.89 -7.39
CA LYS A 151 -9.20 0.19 -8.10
C LYS A 151 -8.93 0.18 -9.60
N LEU A 152 -7.70 -0.10 -10.01
CA LEU A 152 -7.34 -0.23 -11.43
C LEU A 152 -8.10 -1.41 -12.07
N ASP A 153 -8.11 -2.58 -11.44
CA ASP A 153 -8.88 -3.76 -11.88
C ASP A 153 -10.38 -3.44 -12.04
N HIS A 154 -10.93 -2.63 -11.13
CA HIS A 154 -12.31 -2.16 -11.24
C HIS A 154 -12.53 -1.30 -12.50
N TYR A 155 -11.68 -0.32 -12.79
CA TYR A 155 -11.79 0.48 -14.02
C TYR A 155 -11.68 -0.38 -15.28
N LEU A 156 -10.66 -1.23 -15.33
CA LEU A 156 -10.40 -2.14 -16.45
C LEU A 156 -11.62 -3.03 -16.72
N THR A 157 -12.17 -3.66 -15.68
CA THR A 157 -13.31 -4.58 -15.81
C THR A 157 -14.62 -3.85 -16.11
N ALA A 158 -14.90 -2.75 -15.40
CA ALA A 158 -16.17 -2.02 -15.54
C ALA A 158 -16.32 -1.36 -16.91
N GLN A 159 -15.21 -0.97 -17.55
CA GLN A 159 -15.19 -0.36 -18.87
C GLN A 159 -14.94 -1.37 -20.00
N GLY A 160 -14.85 -2.67 -19.68
CA GLY A 160 -14.77 -3.74 -20.68
C GLY A 160 -13.42 -3.83 -21.39
N SER A 161 -12.32 -3.47 -20.73
CA SER A 161 -10.96 -3.62 -21.26
C SER A 161 -10.69 -5.05 -21.72
N ILE A 162 -10.14 -5.21 -22.93
CA ILE A 162 -9.73 -6.53 -23.46
C ILE A 162 -8.57 -7.09 -22.64
N ALA A 163 -7.64 -6.23 -22.21
CA ALA A 163 -6.52 -6.65 -21.37
C ALA A 163 -6.99 -7.31 -20.07
N ALA A 164 -8.01 -6.74 -19.41
CA ALA A 164 -8.54 -7.25 -18.15
C ALA A 164 -8.94 -8.74 -18.21
N ALA A 165 -9.58 -9.14 -19.32
CA ALA A 165 -10.05 -10.50 -19.53
C ALA A 165 -8.90 -11.52 -19.72
N ASN A 166 -7.71 -11.05 -20.10
CA ASN A 166 -6.56 -11.88 -20.46
C ASN A 166 -5.42 -11.84 -19.41
N LEU A 167 -5.56 -11.03 -18.35
CA LEU A 167 -4.61 -11.00 -17.25
C LEU A 167 -4.61 -12.32 -16.48
N GLN A 168 -3.42 -12.92 -16.35
CA GLN A 168 -3.23 -14.16 -15.61
C GLN A 168 -3.40 -13.91 -14.11
N ALA A 169 -3.78 -14.96 -13.38
CA ALA A 169 -3.77 -14.94 -11.92
C ALA A 169 -2.37 -14.56 -11.41
N GLY A 170 -2.33 -13.82 -10.30
CA GLY A 170 -1.06 -13.46 -9.66
C GLY A 170 -0.26 -14.67 -9.21
N ILE A 171 1.04 -14.44 -9.02
CA ILE A 171 2.00 -15.45 -8.56
C ILE A 171 2.40 -15.18 -7.11
N PRO A 172 2.61 -16.21 -6.28
CA PRO A 172 3.10 -16.03 -4.92
C PRO A 172 4.48 -15.38 -4.87
N ARG A 173 4.70 -14.50 -3.90
CA ARG A 173 6.00 -13.83 -3.65
C ARG A 173 7.20 -14.76 -3.62
N HIS A 174 7.09 -15.95 -3.01
CA HIS A 174 8.20 -16.88 -2.92
C HIS A 174 8.67 -17.38 -4.31
N GLU A 175 7.80 -17.42 -5.33
CA GLU A 175 8.19 -17.78 -6.69
C GLU A 175 9.01 -16.67 -7.35
N VAL A 176 8.64 -15.41 -7.11
CA VAL A 176 9.40 -14.22 -7.55
C VAL A 176 10.79 -14.21 -6.88
N GLU A 177 10.82 -14.38 -5.56
CA GLU A 177 12.06 -14.41 -4.75
C GLU A 177 13.02 -15.50 -5.24
N GLN A 178 12.52 -16.71 -5.49
CA GLN A 178 13.34 -17.82 -6.00
C GLN A 178 14.01 -17.50 -7.33
N LYS A 179 13.32 -16.80 -8.24
CA LYS A 179 13.86 -16.45 -9.56
C LYS A 179 14.96 -15.39 -9.46
N ILE A 180 14.78 -14.39 -8.60
CA ILE A 180 15.75 -13.30 -8.44
C ILE A 180 16.89 -13.62 -7.45
N ALA A 181 16.78 -14.69 -6.65
CA ALA A 181 17.74 -15.01 -5.58
C ALA A 181 19.22 -15.11 -6.00
N SER A 182 19.49 -15.38 -7.28
CA SER A 182 20.85 -15.45 -7.83
C SER A 182 21.38 -14.12 -8.38
N PHE A 183 20.59 -13.05 -8.31
CA PHE A 183 20.89 -11.72 -8.85
C PHE A 183 21.06 -10.71 -7.73
N ASN A 184 21.96 -9.75 -7.96
CA ASN A 184 22.23 -8.67 -7.00
C ASN A 184 21.25 -7.51 -7.17
N ILE A 185 19.96 -7.80 -7.01
CA ILE A 185 18.86 -6.81 -7.01
C ILE A 185 17.98 -7.05 -5.80
N THR A 186 17.38 -5.98 -5.29
CA THR A 186 16.30 -6.05 -4.32
C THR A 186 15.07 -5.44 -4.96
N LEU A 187 14.04 -6.23 -5.26
CA LEU A 187 12.80 -5.66 -5.77
C LEU A 187 12.10 -4.84 -4.66
N PRO A 188 11.61 -3.62 -4.94
CA PRO A 188 10.75 -2.89 -4.03
C PRO A 188 9.48 -3.72 -3.68
N PRO A 189 8.92 -3.58 -2.46
CA PRO A 189 7.75 -4.38 -2.05
C PRO A 189 6.56 -4.26 -3.01
N GLU A 190 6.40 -3.07 -3.61
CA GLU A 190 5.42 -2.70 -4.64
C GLU A 190 5.44 -3.61 -5.87
N VAL A 191 6.62 -4.12 -6.25
CA VAL A 191 6.76 -5.02 -7.39
C VAL A 191 6.18 -6.39 -7.07
N TYR A 192 6.34 -6.88 -5.84
CA TYR A 192 5.74 -8.14 -5.44
C TYR A 192 4.22 -8.04 -5.45
N GLU A 193 3.66 -6.96 -4.89
CA GLU A 193 2.21 -6.73 -4.90
C GLU A 193 1.64 -6.68 -6.32
N LEU A 194 2.36 -6.04 -7.25
CA LEU A 194 1.98 -5.99 -8.67
C LEU A 194 1.83 -7.41 -9.26
N PHE A 195 2.79 -8.31 -9.00
CA PHE A 195 2.77 -9.67 -9.53
C PHE A 195 1.92 -10.65 -8.69
N GLU A 196 1.68 -10.36 -7.41
CA GLU A 196 0.72 -11.06 -6.54
C GLU A 196 -0.73 -10.73 -6.95
N TRP A 197 -0.97 -9.53 -7.49
CA TRP A 197 -2.27 -9.15 -8.08
C TRP A 197 -2.52 -9.89 -9.41
N ARG A 198 -1.67 -9.70 -10.41
CA ARG A 198 -1.78 -10.34 -11.74
C ARG A 198 -0.41 -10.66 -12.30
N ASN A 199 -0.25 -11.80 -12.94
CA ASN A 199 1.01 -12.19 -13.60
C ASN A 199 1.03 -11.81 -15.09
N GLY A 200 0.60 -10.58 -15.39
CA GLY A 200 0.59 -10.01 -16.73
C GLY A 200 -0.28 -10.76 -17.76
N LEU A 201 -0.25 -10.25 -18.98
CA LEU A 201 -0.98 -10.80 -20.12
C LEU A 201 -0.29 -12.05 -20.65
N LYS A 202 -1.09 -13.06 -20.98
CA LYS A 202 -0.58 -14.26 -21.66
C LYS A 202 -0.13 -13.88 -23.08
N GLU A 203 0.99 -14.40 -23.55
CA GLU A 203 1.36 -14.26 -24.96
C GLU A 203 0.26 -14.84 -25.86
N SER A 204 -0.31 -14.00 -26.73
CA SER A 204 -1.25 -14.40 -27.76
C SER A 204 -0.88 -13.72 -29.08
N SER A 205 -1.07 -14.44 -30.21
CA SER A 205 -0.79 -13.91 -31.55
C SER A 205 -1.86 -12.94 -32.05
N ASP A 206 -2.99 -12.88 -31.35
CA ASP A 206 -4.22 -12.26 -31.83
C ASP A 206 -4.49 -10.91 -31.14
N GLU A 207 -3.75 -10.58 -30.08
CA GLU A 207 -3.86 -9.31 -29.36
C GLU A 207 -2.97 -8.23 -30.00
N THR A 208 -3.55 -7.04 -30.18
CA THR A 208 -2.82 -5.84 -30.60
C THR A 208 -2.23 -5.14 -29.38
N ILE A 209 -1.17 -4.36 -29.57
CA ILE A 209 -0.59 -3.51 -28.51
C ILE A 209 -1.69 -2.66 -27.82
N GLY A 210 -2.59 -2.06 -28.60
CA GLY A 210 -3.68 -1.23 -28.06
C GLY A 210 -4.64 -2.00 -27.15
N ASN A 211 -4.89 -3.28 -27.44
CA ASN A 211 -5.76 -4.13 -26.64
C ASN A 211 -5.06 -4.66 -25.37
N SER A 212 -3.74 -4.54 -25.29
CA SER A 212 -2.92 -5.01 -24.17
C SER A 212 -2.64 -3.92 -23.12
N LEU A 213 -2.96 -2.66 -23.41
CA LEU A 213 -2.69 -1.53 -22.51
C LEU A 213 -3.62 -1.55 -21.28
N LEU A 214 -3.02 -1.46 -20.09
CA LEU A 214 -3.76 -1.16 -18.85
C LEU A 214 -3.93 0.34 -18.65
N PHE A 215 -2.93 1.10 -19.08
CA PHE A 215 -2.83 2.55 -19.13
C PHE A 215 -1.71 2.90 -20.15
N PRO A 216 -1.48 4.18 -20.52
CA PRO A 216 -0.44 4.52 -21.49
C PRO A 216 0.93 3.98 -21.06
N TRP A 217 1.63 3.29 -21.95
CA TRP A 217 2.92 2.61 -21.68
C TRP A 217 2.87 1.48 -20.64
N GLY A 218 1.66 1.11 -20.19
CA GLY A 218 1.42 0.15 -19.12
C GLY A 218 0.94 -1.20 -19.61
N ILE A 219 1.67 -1.89 -20.50
CA ILE A 219 1.43 -3.32 -20.74
C ILE A 219 2.19 -4.11 -19.68
N GLN A 220 1.47 -4.93 -18.92
CA GLN A 220 2.09 -5.84 -17.95
C GLN A 220 2.38 -7.18 -18.63
N GLU A 221 3.66 -7.49 -18.83
CA GLU A 221 4.09 -8.82 -19.25
C GLU A 221 4.17 -9.77 -18.03
N PRO A 222 4.13 -11.10 -18.21
CA PRO A 222 4.33 -12.05 -17.12
C PRO A 222 5.72 -11.90 -16.52
N PHE A 223 5.85 -12.19 -15.22
CA PHE A 223 7.11 -12.02 -14.49
C PHE A 223 8.29 -12.71 -15.19
N ASP A 224 8.07 -13.91 -15.74
CA ASP A 224 9.09 -14.67 -16.47
C ASP A 224 9.61 -13.96 -17.71
N ARG A 225 8.73 -13.18 -18.35
CA ARG A 225 9.10 -12.38 -19.51
C ARG A 225 9.90 -11.16 -19.09
N CYS A 226 9.43 -10.41 -18.09
CA CYS A 226 10.19 -9.29 -17.49
C CYS A 226 11.58 -9.74 -17.03
N PHE A 227 11.66 -10.89 -16.36
CA PHE A 227 12.92 -11.48 -15.90
C PHE A 227 13.84 -11.92 -17.05
N SER A 228 13.27 -12.46 -18.14
CA SER A 228 14.04 -12.81 -19.34
C SER A 228 14.62 -11.57 -20.03
N VAL A 229 13.85 -10.48 -20.10
CA VAL A 229 14.30 -9.18 -20.62
C VAL A 229 15.39 -8.62 -19.72
N TYR A 230 15.20 -8.61 -18.40
CA TYR A 230 16.19 -8.19 -17.42
C TYR A 230 17.51 -8.93 -17.58
N LYS A 231 17.49 -10.27 -17.63
CA LYS A 231 18.68 -11.10 -17.81
C LYS A 231 19.42 -10.74 -19.11
N SER A 232 18.68 -10.63 -20.22
CA SER A 232 19.25 -10.30 -21.53
C SER A 232 19.85 -8.88 -21.58
N SER A 233 19.26 -7.96 -20.82
CA SER A 233 19.71 -6.56 -20.72
C SER A 233 20.94 -6.40 -19.84
N SER A 234 20.99 -7.18 -18.74
CA SER A 234 22.08 -7.21 -17.77
C SER A 234 23.43 -7.64 -18.38
N ASP A 235 23.41 -8.35 -19.49
CA ASP A 235 24.60 -8.68 -20.31
C ASP A 235 25.09 -7.48 -21.16
N GLN A 236 24.81 -6.26 -20.69
CA GLN A 236 25.26 -4.94 -21.15
C GLN A 236 24.74 -4.45 -22.51
N LYS A 237 23.54 -4.86 -22.92
CA LYS A 237 23.03 -4.49 -24.25
C LYS A 237 21.90 -3.44 -24.26
N TYR A 238 21.19 -3.25 -23.15
CA TYR A 238 19.97 -2.42 -23.14
C TYR A 238 19.88 -1.46 -21.93
N PHE A 239 19.88 -1.96 -20.69
CA PHE A 239 19.87 -1.13 -19.47
C PHE A 239 20.68 -1.74 -18.30
N PRO A 240 21.14 -0.93 -17.31
CA PRO A 240 22.02 -1.41 -16.24
C PRO A 240 21.37 -2.44 -15.30
N LYS A 241 22.21 -3.26 -14.65
CA LYS A 241 21.79 -4.41 -13.82
C LYS A 241 20.95 -4.05 -12.59
N GLN A 242 20.97 -2.81 -12.14
CA GLN A 242 20.13 -2.36 -11.02
C GLN A 242 18.68 -2.08 -11.43
N TYR A 243 18.36 -2.05 -12.74
CA TYR A 243 17.01 -1.73 -13.21
C TYR A 243 16.27 -2.98 -13.67
N PHE A 244 15.04 -3.14 -13.19
CA PHE A 244 14.15 -4.24 -13.56
C PHE A 244 12.95 -3.71 -14.36
N PRO A 245 12.56 -4.33 -15.49
CA PRO A 245 11.39 -3.93 -16.24
C PRO A 245 10.11 -4.41 -15.55
N ILE A 246 9.14 -3.51 -15.40
CA ILE A 246 7.84 -3.83 -14.78
C ILE A 246 6.64 -3.62 -15.73
N PHE A 247 6.77 -2.74 -16.72
CA PHE A 247 5.81 -2.57 -17.81
C PHE A 247 6.54 -2.32 -19.14
N THR A 248 5.82 -2.50 -20.26
CA THR A 248 6.31 -2.20 -21.60
C THR A 248 5.29 -1.42 -22.43
N SER A 249 5.78 -0.69 -23.44
CA SER A 249 4.94 -0.12 -24.51
C SER A 249 4.45 -1.19 -25.50
N GLY A 250 5.02 -2.40 -25.48
CA GLY A 250 4.83 -3.42 -26.51
C GLY A 250 5.68 -3.18 -27.77
N GLY A 251 6.30 -2.00 -27.89
CA GLY A 251 7.18 -1.59 -28.99
C GLY A 251 8.68 -1.75 -28.70
N GLY A 252 9.06 -2.36 -27.57
CA GLY A 252 10.45 -2.51 -27.14
C GLY A 252 10.93 -1.44 -26.15
N ASP A 253 10.02 -0.60 -25.67
CA ASP A 253 10.29 0.35 -24.59
C ASP A 253 9.74 -0.17 -23.25
N TYR A 254 10.33 0.29 -22.16
CA TYR A 254 10.06 -0.24 -20.83
C TYR A 254 9.90 0.87 -19.79
N ILE A 255 9.00 0.62 -18.84
CA ILE A 255 9.05 1.27 -17.53
C ILE A 255 9.95 0.40 -16.65
N LEU A 256 11.08 0.97 -16.26
CA LEU A 256 12.08 0.33 -15.42
C LEU A 256 11.97 0.83 -13.97
N ILE A 257 12.19 -0.04 -13.00
CA ILE A 257 12.29 0.31 -11.59
C ILE A 257 13.71 0.10 -11.06
N ASN A 258 14.22 1.04 -10.26
CA ASN A 258 15.52 0.89 -9.60
C ASN A 258 15.42 -0.10 -8.42
N CYS A 259 16.26 -1.12 -8.44
CA CYS A 259 16.31 -2.22 -7.48
C CYS A 259 17.63 -2.27 -6.69
N ASP A 260 18.46 -1.23 -6.74
CA ASP A 260 19.62 -1.10 -5.87
C ASP A 260 19.22 -0.41 -4.55
N LYS A 261 19.10 -1.18 -3.47
CA LYS A 261 18.71 -0.67 -2.14
C LYS A 261 19.70 0.34 -1.54
N SER A 262 20.92 0.42 -2.09
CA SER A 262 21.92 1.39 -1.65
C SER A 262 21.86 2.73 -2.41
N ASP A 263 21.09 2.78 -3.49
CA ASP A 263 20.87 3.98 -4.30
C ASP A 263 19.78 4.86 -3.67
N GLU A 264 20.00 6.17 -3.63
CA GLU A 264 19.02 7.14 -3.10
C GLU A 264 17.71 7.15 -3.91
N SER A 265 17.78 6.74 -5.18
CA SER A 265 16.64 6.59 -6.09
C SER A 265 16.04 5.17 -6.10
N TYR A 266 16.34 4.34 -5.09
CA TYR A 266 15.72 3.02 -4.95
C TYR A 266 14.19 3.10 -5.04
N GLY A 267 13.60 2.30 -5.94
CA GLY A 267 12.16 2.30 -6.20
C GLY A 267 11.67 3.33 -7.22
N TYR A 268 12.53 4.24 -7.70
CA TYR A 268 12.14 5.22 -8.72
C TYR A 268 11.90 4.53 -10.05
N LEU A 269 10.97 5.09 -10.83
CA LEU A 269 10.58 4.62 -12.15
C LEU A 269 11.16 5.48 -13.26
N TYR A 270 11.65 4.80 -14.29
CA TYR A 270 12.30 5.40 -15.43
C TYR A 270 11.63 4.93 -16.72
N TRP A 271 11.35 5.87 -17.63
CA TRP A 271 11.10 5.52 -19.01
C TRP A 271 12.41 5.21 -19.72
N HIS A 272 12.41 4.07 -20.38
CA HIS A 272 13.53 3.62 -21.18
C HIS A 272 13.06 3.25 -22.57
N SER A 273 13.48 4.08 -23.53
CA SER A 273 13.32 3.83 -24.96
C SER A 273 14.68 3.99 -25.63
N LEU A 274 15.23 2.90 -26.15
CA LEU A 274 16.48 2.98 -26.93
C LEU A 274 16.31 3.87 -28.16
N ALA A 275 15.11 3.89 -28.76
CA ALA A 275 14.83 4.62 -29.98
C ALA A 275 14.77 6.14 -29.75
N LEU A 276 14.24 6.57 -28.61
CA LEU A 276 14.06 7.98 -28.28
C LEU A 276 15.23 8.54 -27.46
N TYR A 277 15.71 7.79 -26.48
CA TYR A 277 16.65 8.28 -25.46
C TYR A 277 18.04 7.63 -25.54
N GLY A 278 18.24 6.66 -26.44
CA GLY A 278 19.50 5.91 -26.50
C GLY A 278 19.79 5.23 -25.16
N THR A 279 20.90 5.61 -24.50
CA THR A 279 21.25 5.09 -23.16
C THR A 279 20.78 5.98 -22.01
N GLU A 280 20.24 7.15 -22.31
CA GLU A 280 19.66 8.03 -21.30
C GLU A 280 18.37 7.42 -20.76
N ARG A 281 18.14 7.67 -19.47
CA ARG A 281 16.99 7.15 -18.75
C ARG A 281 16.32 8.35 -18.10
N ASP A 282 15.04 8.41 -18.34
CA ASP A 282 14.23 9.56 -18.03
C ASP A 282 13.40 9.20 -16.80
N VAL A 283 13.70 9.84 -15.68
CA VAL A 283 13.07 9.57 -14.39
C VAL A 283 11.71 10.24 -14.36
N ARG A 284 10.65 9.47 -14.11
CA ARG A 284 9.28 10.00 -14.19
C ARG A 284 8.51 9.93 -12.89
N TYR A 285 8.72 8.88 -12.10
CA TYR A 285 8.00 8.72 -10.84
C TYR A 285 8.94 8.27 -9.74
N THR A 286 8.69 8.72 -8.52
CA THR A 286 9.48 8.34 -7.34
C THR A 286 9.13 6.95 -6.79
N SER A 287 8.01 6.36 -7.23
CA SER A 287 7.56 5.02 -6.84
C SER A 287 6.47 4.50 -7.79
N LEU A 288 6.18 3.20 -7.73
CA LEU A 288 5.04 2.60 -8.41
C LEU A 288 3.72 3.11 -7.82
N ALA A 289 3.68 3.40 -6.52
CA ALA A 289 2.52 4.03 -5.89
C ALA A 289 2.21 5.41 -6.49
N THR A 290 3.21 6.26 -6.74
CA THR A 290 2.99 7.56 -7.39
C THR A 290 2.49 7.40 -8.83
N LEU A 291 3.06 6.45 -9.60
CA LEU A 291 2.56 6.13 -10.95
C LEU A 291 1.09 5.67 -10.91
N LEU A 292 0.76 4.71 -10.05
CA LEU A 292 -0.60 4.17 -9.98
C LEU A 292 -1.60 5.22 -9.49
N GLN A 293 -1.22 6.09 -8.55
CA GLN A 293 -2.05 7.19 -8.12
C GLN A 293 -2.34 8.17 -9.27
N CYS A 294 -1.33 8.49 -10.08
CA CYS A 294 -1.49 9.30 -11.29
C CYS A 294 -2.45 8.64 -12.29
N VAL A 295 -2.24 7.35 -12.59
CA VAL A 295 -3.09 6.57 -13.50
C VAL A 295 -4.54 6.54 -13.02
N LEU A 296 -4.78 6.31 -11.73
CA LEU A 296 -6.12 6.30 -11.15
C LEU A 296 -6.79 7.67 -11.23
N GLU A 297 -6.06 8.76 -10.96
CA GLU A 297 -6.60 10.11 -11.12
C GLU A 297 -6.95 10.42 -12.58
N CYS A 298 -6.18 9.91 -13.55
CA CYS A 298 -6.54 10.03 -14.96
C CYS A 298 -7.86 9.30 -15.28
N PHE A 299 -8.10 8.11 -14.73
CA PHE A 299 -9.41 7.44 -14.89
C PHE A 299 -10.54 8.22 -14.19
N GLU A 300 -10.31 8.71 -12.97
CA GLU A 300 -11.30 9.51 -12.20
C GLU A 300 -11.68 10.81 -12.92
N ALA A 301 -10.71 11.47 -13.56
CA ALA A 301 -10.92 12.69 -14.33
C ALA A 301 -11.56 12.44 -15.71
N GLY A 302 -11.70 11.18 -16.14
CA GLY A 302 -12.12 10.83 -17.49
C GLY A 302 -11.06 11.10 -18.56
N ALA A 303 -9.79 11.27 -18.15
CA ALA A 303 -8.66 11.37 -19.06
C ALA A 303 -8.35 10.03 -19.71
N TYR A 304 -8.47 8.93 -18.96
CA TYR A 304 -8.36 7.56 -19.46
C TYR A 304 -9.72 6.87 -19.44
N SER A 305 -10.02 6.14 -20.51
CA SER A 305 -11.20 5.29 -20.57
C SER A 305 -11.01 4.14 -21.54
N PHE A 306 -11.78 3.06 -21.40
CA PHE A 306 -11.86 2.00 -22.41
C PHE A 306 -13.13 2.15 -23.25
N VAL A 307 -12.97 2.18 -24.56
CA VAL A 307 -14.06 2.21 -25.55
C VAL A 307 -13.87 1.04 -26.50
N ASP A 308 -14.92 0.22 -26.66
CA ASP A 308 -14.85 -1.03 -27.42
C ASP A 308 -13.68 -1.95 -27.01
N GLY A 309 -13.27 -1.84 -25.75
CA GLY A 309 -12.22 -2.64 -25.12
C GLY A 309 -10.78 -2.16 -25.33
N ALA A 310 -10.57 -1.07 -26.08
CA ALA A 310 -9.26 -0.44 -26.26
C ALA A 310 -9.14 0.84 -25.42
N LEU A 311 -7.92 1.19 -25.02
CA LEU A 311 -7.66 2.40 -24.25
C LEU A 311 -7.79 3.66 -25.13
N GLU A 312 -8.62 4.59 -24.70
CA GLU A 312 -8.80 5.92 -25.25
C GLU A 312 -8.28 6.97 -24.27
N ILE A 313 -7.62 7.99 -24.81
CA ILE A 313 -6.92 9.03 -24.03
C ILE A 313 -7.42 10.41 -24.44
N ASN A 314 -7.91 11.17 -23.47
CA ASN A 314 -8.09 12.60 -23.61
C ASN A 314 -6.81 13.30 -23.13
N HIS A 315 -5.97 13.72 -24.09
CA HIS A 315 -4.66 14.31 -23.82
C HIS A 315 -4.73 15.60 -22.99
N ASP A 316 -5.68 16.50 -23.23
CA ASP A 316 -5.80 17.76 -22.47
C ASP A 316 -6.06 17.50 -20.97
N LEU A 317 -6.88 16.51 -20.66
CA LEU A 317 -7.15 16.12 -19.27
C LEU A 317 -5.99 15.31 -18.67
N ALA A 318 -5.36 14.44 -19.48
CA ALA A 318 -4.24 13.63 -19.04
C ALA A 318 -3.05 14.52 -18.66
N ASP A 319 -2.65 15.44 -19.53
CA ASP A 319 -1.51 16.34 -19.31
C ASP A 319 -1.65 17.14 -18.01
N ALA A 320 -2.87 17.60 -17.70
CA ALA A 320 -3.16 18.32 -16.47
C ALA A 320 -3.02 17.47 -15.19
N VAL A 321 -3.28 16.16 -15.29
CA VAL A 321 -3.06 15.21 -14.18
C VAL A 321 -1.60 14.82 -14.10
N LEU A 322 -0.98 14.42 -15.23
CA LEU A 322 0.42 14.01 -15.33
C LEU A 322 1.36 15.06 -14.74
N ALA A 323 1.14 16.35 -15.02
CA ALA A 323 1.95 17.46 -14.50
C ALA A 323 1.97 17.59 -12.96
N LYS A 324 1.08 16.92 -12.22
CA LYS A 324 1.07 16.89 -10.75
C LYS A 324 1.99 15.83 -10.16
N TYR A 325 2.30 14.79 -10.95
CA TYR A 325 2.94 13.56 -10.48
C TYR A 325 4.28 13.28 -11.15
N GLU A 326 4.40 13.60 -12.44
CA GLU A 326 5.62 13.36 -13.19
C GLU A 326 6.73 14.31 -12.77
N ILE A 327 7.93 13.76 -12.63
CA ILE A 327 9.14 14.56 -12.51
C ILE A 327 9.35 15.23 -13.88
N PRO A 328 9.42 16.58 -13.94
CA PRO A 328 9.65 17.30 -15.19
C PRO A 328 10.97 16.87 -15.81
N ASP A 329 11.03 16.80 -17.15
CA ASP A 329 12.32 16.70 -17.83
C ASP A 329 13.16 17.93 -17.48
N GLU A 330 14.40 17.74 -17.04
CA GLU A 330 15.38 18.84 -16.88
C GLU A 330 15.86 19.42 -18.22
N GLY A 331 15.16 19.14 -19.32
CA GLY A 331 15.53 19.51 -20.69
C GLY A 331 14.45 20.32 -21.38
N ASP A 332 14.32 21.59 -20.97
CA ASP A 332 14.10 22.76 -21.83
C ASP A 332 13.90 23.98 -20.92
N ASP A 333 14.98 24.38 -20.22
CA ASP A 333 15.17 25.80 -19.94
C ASP A 333 15.38 26.46 -21.31
N ASP A 334 14.28 26.85 -21.96
CA ASP A 334 14.27 27.77 -23.10
C ASP A 334 14.89 29.10 -22.63
N ASP A 335 16.21 29.17 -22.67
CA ASP A 335 16.97 30.41 -22.82
C ASP A 335 16.63 31.00 -24.20
N PHE A 336 15.56 31.79 -24.28
CA PHE A 336 15.30 32.72 -25.38
C PHE A 336 14.94 34.13 -24.90
#